data_AF-A0A3N9NV28-F1
#
_entry.id   AF-A0A3N9NV28-F1
#
_cell.length_a   1.000
_cell.length_b   1.000
_cell.length_c   1.000
_cell.angle_alpha   90.00
_cell.angle_beta   90.00
_cell.angle_gamma   90.00
#
_symmetry.space_group_name_H-M   'P 1'
#
loop_
_entity.id
_entity.type
_entity.pdbx_description
1 polymer ?
#
loop_
_entity_poly.entity_id
_entity_poly.type
_entity_poly.pdbx_seq_one_letter_code
_entity_poly.pdbx_strand_id
1 'polypeptide(L)'
;MPRHAELAGRKPFFRGRLSVGEFSLNSEVDYRKDAVLVMAPIFEADLQPQPEQYAYRPGRSAHDAVRRVHKLLQTGYVEVIDADLSDYFGSIPHAELMRCLARRISDRHMLALIKQWLVVVVEEDDGQGGTRRKTEAKDRKRGIPQGAPISPLLSNLYMRYFVLGLENLTVRPHSVL
;
A
#
# COMPACT_ATOMS: atom_id res chain seq x y z
N MET A 1 34.99 4.25 -27.28
CA MET A 1 33.73 5.03 -27.35
C MET A 1 32.57 4.04 -27.35
N PRO A 2 31.54 4.22 -26.50
CA PRO A 2 31.57 3.74 -25.12
C PRO A 2 30.68 2.51 -24.86
N ARG A 3 31.00 1.83 -23.75
CA ARG A 3 30.30 0.67 -23.18
C ARG A 3 29.00 1.14 -22.52
N HIS A 4 27.91 0.43 -22.78
CA HIS A 4 26.64 0.58 -22.06
C HIS A 4 26.85 0.26 -20.57
N ALA A 5 26.65 1.28 -19.75
CA ALA A 5 26.39 1.15 -18.32
C ALA A 5 24.97 1.67 -18.12
N GLU A 6 24.01 0.84 -17.70
CA GLU A 6 22.82 1.39 -17.06
C GLU A 6 22.08 0.40 -16.16
N LEU A 7 22.30 0.61 -14.86
CA LEU A 7 21.30 0.74 -13.80
C LEU A 7 20.35 -0.45 -13.54
N ALA A 8 20.93 -1.52 -12.99
CA ALA A 8 20.24 -2.30 -11.97
C ALA A 8 20.12 -1.45 -10.68
N GLY A 9 19.16 -0.53 -10.67
CA GLY A 9 18.76 0.21 -9.46
C GLY A 9 18.23 -0.78 -8.43
N ARG A 10 19.09 -1.17 -7.47
CA ARG A 10 18.66 -1.88 -6.26
C ARG A 10 17.60 -1.02 -5.59
N LYS A 11 16.36 -1.51 -5.55
CA LYS A 11 15.30 -0.88 -4.72
C LYS A 11 15.84 -0.76 -3.29
N PRO A 12 15.79 0.41 -2.65
CA PRO A 12 16.23 0.54 -1.27
C PRO A 12 15.26 -0.31 -0.42
N PHE A 13 15.76 -1.44 0.05
CA PHE A 13 15.11 -2.18 1.13
C PHE A 13 15.35 -1.35 2.39
N PHE A 14 14.35 -0.54 2.76
CA PHE A 14 14.41 0.32 3.94
C PHE A 14 14.68 -0.53 5.19
N ARG A 15 15.87 -0.36 5.76
CA ARG A 15 16.32 -1.01 7.00
C ARG A 15 16.12 -0.04 8.18
N GLY A 16 14.95 0.58 8.28
CA GLY A 16 14.59 1.48 9.37
C GLY A 16 14.07 0.70 10.59
N ARG A 17 14.43 1.13 11.79
CA ARG A 17 13.88 0.60 13.05
C ARG A 17 12.65 1.43 13.41
N LEU A 18 11.49 0.81 13.58
CA LEU A 18 10.31 1.50 14.11
C LEU A 18 10.54 1.72 15.60
N SER A 19 10.52 2.97 16.05
CA SER A 19 10.70 3.31 17.47
C SER A 19 9.45 4.03 17.94
N VAL A 20 8.60 3.26 18.61
CA VAL A 20 7.52 3.78 19.44
C VAL A 20 8.07 3.74 20.86
N GLY A 21 8.02 4.87 21.58
CA GLY A 21 8.63 5.02 22.89
C GLY A 21 8.26 3.87 23.84
N GLU A 22 9.28 3.21 24.39
CA GLU A 22 9.27 2.28 25.52
C GLU A 22 8.01 1.39 25.65
N PHE A 23 7.70 0.59 24.63
CA PHE A 23 6.91 -0.64 24.79
C PHE A 23 7.55 -1.76 23.98
N SER A 24 7.68 -2.95 24.58
CA SER A 24 8.46 -4.09 24.09
C SER A 24 8.18 -4.41 22.60
N LEU A 25 9.22 -4.27 21.76
CA LEU A 25 9.22 -4.43 20.30
C LEU A 25 8.58 -5.73 19.79
N ASN A 26 8.56 -6.79 20.59
CA ASN A 26 7.98 -8.07 20.20
C ASN A 26 6.44 -8.07 20.27
N SER A 27 5.87 -7.34 21.22
CA SER A 27 4.42 -7.31 21.42
C SER A 27 3.68 -6.54 20.32
N GLU A 28 4.21 -5.38 19.89
CA GLU A 28 3.57 -4.57 18.84
C GLU A 28 3.53 -5.24 17.47
N VAL A 29 4.60 -5.94 17.09
CA VAL A 29 4.65 -6.67 15.83
C VAL A 29 3.64 -7.82 15.84
N ASP A 30 3.44 -8.45 17.00
CA ASP A 30 2.42 -9.48 17.20
C ASP A 30 1.01 -8.91 17.03
N TYR A 31 0.67 -7.82 17.71
CA TYR A 31 -0.64 -7.18 17.56
C TYR A 31 -0.95 -6.75 16.12
N ARG A 32 0.04 -6.26 15.36
CA ARG A 32 -0.14 -5.90 13.94
C ARG A 32 -0.42 -7.13 13.08
N LYS A 33 0.24 -8.26 13.37
CA LYS A 33 -0.01 -9.53 12.66
C LYS A 33 -1.38 -10.10 13.00
N ASP A 34 -1.77 -10.07 14.28
CA ASP A 34 -3.08 -10.53 14.72
C ASP A 34 -4.21 -9.72 14.09
N ALA A 35 -4.04 -8.39 14.03
CA ALA A 35 -4.98 -7.53 13.35
C ALA A 35 -5.08 -7.89 11.85
N VAL A 36 -3.97 -8.24 11.19
CA VAL A 36 -3.99 -8.72 9.80
C VAL A 36 -4.78 -10.02 9.67
N LEU A 37 -4.66 -10.97 10.60
CA LEU A 37 -5.44 -12.23 10.55
C LEU A 37 -6.96 -11.97 10.57
N VAL A 38 -7.39 -10.98 11.33
CA VAL A 38 -8.81 -10.61 11.42
C VAL A 38 -9.27 -9.78 10.21
N MET A 39 -8.47 -8.81 9.79
CA MET A 39 -8.86 -7.84 8.76
C MET A 39 -8.66 -8.35 7.33
N ALA A 40 -7.65 -9.17 7.07
CA ALA A 40 -7.34 -9.67 5.73
C ALA A 40 -8.53 -10.37 5.06
N PRO A 41 -9.25 -11.33 5.68
CA PRO A 41 -10.38 -11.97 5.01
C PRO A 41 -11.53 -10.98 4.73
N ILE A 42 -11.74 -9.99 5.60
CA ILE A 42 -12.79 -8.98 5.45
C ILE A 42 -12.49 -8.11 4.22
N PHE A 43 -11.25 -7.62 4.09
CA PHE A 43 -10.86 -6.78 2.94
C PHE A 43 -10.63 -7.59 1.67
N GLU A 44 -10.20 -8.84 1.77
CA GLU A 44 -10.07 -9.73 0.61
C GLU A 44 -11.43 -9.96 -0.04
N ALA A 45 -12.51 -10.10 0.73
CA ALA A 45 -13.87 -10.18 0.19
C ALA A 45 -14.26 -8.94 -0.64
N ASP A 46 -13.79 -7.74 -0.24
CA ASP A 46 -14.04 -6.51 -0.99
C ASP A 46 -13.17 -6.41 -2.26
N LEU A 47 -11.98 -7.04 -2.26
CA LEU A 47 -11.01 -7.09 -3.37
C LEU A 47 -11.30 -8.21 -4.38
N GLN A 48 -11.99 -9.29 -3.99
CA GLN A 48 -12.31 -10.42 -4.87
C GLN A 48 -13.09 -10.06 -6.14
N PRO A 49 -14.07 -9.14 -6.09
CA PRO A 49 -14.74 -8.64 -7.30
C PRO A 49 -13.82 -7.90 -8.28
N GLN A 50 -12.59 -7.55 -7.89
CA GLN A 50 -11.62 -6.80 -8.71
C GLN A 50 -10.48 -7.71 -9.20
N PRO A 51 -10.59 -8.27 -10.42
CA PRO A 51 -9.57 -9.15 -10.96
C PRO A 51 -8.25 -8.44 -11.31
N GLU A 52 -8.20 -7.11 -11.34
CA GLU A 52 -7.06 -6.30 -11.78
C GLU A 52 -5.99 -6.09 -10.70
N GLN A 53 -6.28 -6.39 -9.43
CA GLN A 53 -5.33 -6.24 -8.33
C GLN A 53 -4.70 -7.57 -7.93
N TYR A 54 -3.37 -7.68 -8.10
CA TYR A 54 -2.62 -8.92 -7.87
C TYR A 54 -1.64 -8.86 -6.69
N ALA A 55 -1.12 -7.67 -6.38
CA ALA A 55 -0.08 -7.53 -5.37
C ALA A 55 -0.61 -7.86 -3.96
N TYR A 56 0.24 -8.48 -3.13
CA TYR A 56 -0.01 -8.72 -1.70
C TYR A 56 -1.33 -9.47 -1.37
N ARG A 57 -1.85 -10.27 -2.30
CA ARG A 57 -3.07 -11.05 -2.12
C ARG A 57 -2.77 -12.55 -2.06
N PRO A 58 -3.36 -13.31 -1.13
CA PRO A 58 -3.24 -14.75 -1.11
C PRO A 58 -3.69 -15.38 -2.45
N GLY A 59 -2.89 -16.30 -3.00
CA GLY A 59 -3.23 -16.99 -4.25
C GLY A 59 -3.18 -16.12 -5.51
N ARG A 60 -2.60 -14.92 -5.45
CA ARG A 60 -2.34 -14.04 -6.60
C ARG A 60 -0.84 -13.79 -6.75
N SER A 61 -0.35 -13.74 -7.97
CA SER A 61 1.06 -13.51 -8.28
C SER A 61 1.25 -12.48 -9.40
N ALA A 62 2.46 -11.94 -9.50
CA ALA A 62 2.83 -11.09 -10.64
C ALA A 62 2.67 -11.82 -11.98
N HIS A 63 2.91 -13.14 -12.02
CA HIS A 63 2.68 -13.95 -13.22
C HIS A 63 1.21 -14.00 -13.64
N ASP A 64 0.27 -13.97 -12.68
CA ASP A 64 -1.16 -13.88 -13.00
C ASP A 64 -1.51 -12.57 -13.70
N ALA A 65 -0.90 -11.46 -13.25
CA ALA A 65 -1.06 -10.16 -13.89
C ALA A 65 -0.54 -10.18 -15.33
N VAL A 66 0.67 -10.70 -15.55
CA VAL A 66 1.25 -10.83 -16.90
C VAL A 66 0.38 -11.71 -17.80
N ARG A 67 -0.11 -12.84 -17.29
CA ARG A 67 -1.03 -13.71 -18.04
C ARG A 67 -2.33 -12.99 -18.41
N ARG A 68 -2.86 -12.14 -17.53
CA ARG A 68 -4.06 -11.35 -17.81
C ARG A 68 -3.81 -10.34 -18.92
N VAL A 69 -2.72 -9.59 -18.85
CA VAL A 69 -2.31 -8.62 -19.89
C VAL A 69 -2.12 -9.34 -21.23
N HIS A 70 -1.43 -10.48 -21.25
CA HIS A 70 -1.25 -11.26 -22.46
C HIS A 70 -2.57 -11.70 -23.10
N LYS A 71 -3.54 -12.15 -22.30
CA LYS A 71 -4.90 -12.48 -22.79
C LYS A 71 -5.61 -11.25 -23.36
N LEU A 72 -5.48 -10.08 -22.74
CA LEU A 72 -6.07 -8.83 -23.24
C LEU A 72 -5.50 -8.46 -24.62
N LEU A 73 -4.18 -8.54 -24.79
CA LEU A 73 -3.51 -8.32 -26.07
C LEU A 73 -4.06 -9.27 -27.16
N GLN A 74 -4.23 -10.56 -26.83
CA GLN A 74 -4.79 -11.56 -27.75
C GLN A 74 -6.25 -11.28 -28.14
N THR A 75 -7.02 -10.56 -27.31
CA THR A 75 -8.41 -10.19 -27.57
C THR A 75 -8.57 -8.85 -28.28
N GLY A 76 -7.47 -8.22 -28.73
CA GLY A 76 -7.48 -7.00 -29.54
C GLY A 76 -7.24 -5.70 -28.78
N TYR A 77 -6.98 -5.74 -27.47
CA TYR A 77 -6.54 -4.57 -26.70
C TYR A 77 -5.04 -4.36 -26.95
N VAL A 78 -4.68 -3.57 -27.97
CA VAL A 78 -3.29 -3.41 -28.43
C VAL A 78 -2.55 -2.19 -27.87
N GLU A 79 -3.27 -1.30 -27.20
CA GLU A 79 -2.70 -0.10 -26.57
C GLU A 79 -2.53 -0.33 -25.07
N VAL A 80 -1.36 0.05 -24.54
CA VAL A 80 -1.01 -0.08 -23.13
C VAL A 80 -0.65 1.29 -22.59
N ILE A 81 -1.33 1.68 -21.51
CA ILE A 81 -0.98 2.86 -20.73
C ILE A 81 -0.16 2.38 -19.54
N ASP A 82 1.13 2.69 -19.54
CA ASP A 82 2.01 2.45 -18.40
C ASP A 82 1.97 3.66 -17.46
N ALA A 83 1.71 3.39 -16.18
CA ALA A 83 1.59 4.40 -15.15
C ALA A 83 2.18 3.89 -13.83
N ASP A 84 3.03 4.71 -13.22
CA ASP A 84 3.66 4.42 -11.93
C ASP A 84 3.35 5.52 -10.91
N LEU A 85 3.15 5.11 -9.66
CA LEU A 85 2.90 6.01 -8.54
C LEU A 85 4.21 6.29 -7.79
N SER A 86 4.75 7.49 -7.99
CA SER A 86 5.92 7.95 -7.23
C SER A 86 5.64 7.99 -5.74
N ASP A 87 6.51 7.36 -4.95
CA ASP A 87 6.40 7.24 -3.48
C ASP A 87 4.97 6.83 -3.02
N TYR A 88 4.42 5.76 -3.61
CA TYR A 88 3.05 5.34 -3.30
C TYR A 88 2.82 5.19 -1.78
N PHE A 89 3.67 4.44 -1.09
CA PHE A 89 3.49 4.21 0.35
C PHE A 89 3.64 5.48 1.18
N GLY A 90 4.57 6.40 0.85
CA GLY A 90 4.77 7.64 1.59
C GLY A 90 3.74 8.73 1.27
N SER A 91 3.05 8.64 0.12
CA SER A 91 2.09 9.65 -0.34
C SER A 91 0.64 9.40 0.11
N ILE A 92 0.28 8.21 0.60
CA ILE A 92 -1.10 7.86 0.97
C ILE A 92 -1.63 8.79 2.09
N PRO A 93 -2.71 9.57 1.85
CA PRO A 93 -3.29 10.43 2.87
C PRO A 93 -4.00 9.66 3.98
N HIS A 94 -3.60 9.90 5.23
CA HIS A 94 -4.17 9.21 6.40
C HIS A 94 -5.67 9.41 6.50
N ALA A 95 -6.18 10.61 6.22
CA ALA A 95 -7.61 10.90 6.33
C ALA A 95 -8.45 10.05 5.36
N GLU A 96 -8.04 9.94 4.10
CA GLU A 96 -8.76 9.14 3.10
C GLU A 96 -8.61 7.64 3.35
N LEU A 97 -7.42 7.19 3.77
CA LEU A 97 -7.20 5.81 4.18
C LEU A 97 -8.12 5.43 5.34
N MET A 98 -8.19 6.27 6.38
CA MET A 98 -9.07 6.05 7.53
C MET A 98 -10.55 6.05 7.14
N ARG A 99 -10.98 6.88 6.18
CA ARG A 99 -12.34 6.82 5.62
C ARG A 99 -12.62 5.50 4.91
N CYS A 100 -11.66 4.98 4.14
CA CYS A 100 -11.79 3.68 3.48
C CYS A 100 -11.96 2.56 4.52
N LEU A 101 -11.13 2.56 5.57
CA LEU A 101 -11.22 1.59 6.67
C LEU A 101 -12.56 1.65 7.41
N ALA A 102 -13.04 2.86 7.72
CA ALA A 102 -14.28 3.07 8.47
C ALA A 102 -15.54 2.59 7.73
N ARG A 103 -15.49 2.38 6.40
CA ARG A 103 -16.61 1.80 5.64
C ARG A 103 -16.86 0.33 6.00
N ARG A 104 -15.83 -0.37 6.47
CA ARG A 104 -15.91 -1.82 6.75
C ARG A 104 -15.68 -2.17 8.22
N ILE A 105 -14.87 -1.40 8.93
CA ILE A 105 -14.58 -1.59 10.35
C ILE A 105 -15.43 -0.63 11.17
N SER A 106 -16.35 -1.17 11.97
CA SER A 106 -17.17 -0.39 12.90
C SER A 106 -16.53 -0.20 14.28
N ASP A 107 -15.51 -1.01 14.61
CA ASP A 107 -14.82 -0.93 15.89
C ASP A 107 -13.90 0.31 15.96
N ARG A 108 -14.30 1.27 16.79
CA ARG A 108 -13.55 2.50 17.06
C ARG A 108 -12.16 2.24 17.65
N HIS A 109 -11.98 1.18 18.43
CA HIS A 109 -10.70 0.85 19.07
C HIS A 109 -9.71 0.34 18.02
N MET A 110 -10.18 -0.53 17.12
CA MET A 110 -9.39 -0.97 15.97
C MET A 110 -9.00 0.21 15.07
N LEU A 111 -9.93 1.11 14.75
CA LEU A 111 -9.63 2.30 13.95
C LEU A 111 -8.64 3.24 14.64
N ALA A 112 -8.77 3.43 15.96
CA ALA A 112 -7.83 4.23 16.74
C ALA A 112 -6.42 3.61 16.73
N LEU A 113 -6.33 2.29 16.86
CA LEU A 113 -5.08 1.54 16.83
C LEU A 113 -4.37 1.65 15.47
N ILE A 114 -5.12 1.48 14.37
CA ILE A 114 -4.57 1.66 13.02
C ILE A 114 -4.07 3.09 12.84
N LYS A 115 -4.83 4.09 13.31
CA LYS A 115 -4.40 5.50 13.25
C LYS A 115 -3.10 5.73 14.03
N GLN A 116 -2.92 5.09 15.17
CA GLN A 116 -1.65 5.15 15.91
C GLN A 116 -0.51 4.55 15.10
N TRP A 117 -0.73 3.40 14.45
CA TRP A 117 0.29 2.77 13.59
C TRP A 117 0.71 3.62 12.39
N LEU A 118 -0.20 4.44 11.83
CA LEU A 118 0.13 5.37 10.74
C LEU A 118 1.02 6.54 11.16
N VAL A 119 1.04 6.86 12.45
CA VAL A 119 1.71 8.05 13.02
C VAL A 119 3.03 7.69 13.70
N VAL A 120 3.47 6.43 13.61
CA VAL A 120 4.69 5.94 14.25
C VAL A 120 5.93 6.65 13.70
N VAL A 121 6.84 6.98 14.62
CA VAL A 121 8.15 7.55 14.32
C VAL A 121 9.03 6.46 13.72
N VAL A 122 9.55 6.71 12.52
CA VAL A 122 10.56 5.84 11.92
C VAL A 122 11.92 6.35 12.39
N GLU A 123 12.68 5.51 13.09
CA GLU A 123 14.10 5.75 13.33
C GLU A 123 14.88 5.16 12.16
N GLU A 124 15.44 6.05 11.34
CA GLU A 124 16.39 5.66 10.30
C GLU A 124 17.80 5.77 10.86
N ASP A 125 18.58 4.70 10.70
CA ASP A 125 20.02 4.73 10.90
C ASP A 125 20.61 5.59 9.78
N ASP A 126 21.31 6.67 10.13
CA ASP A 126 21.89 7.60 9.17
C ASP A 126 23.12 7.04 8.45
N GLY A 127 23.52 5.81 8.78
CA GLY A 127 24.68 5.13 8.20
C GLY A 127 26.01 5.66 8.72
N GLN A 128 26.01 6.63 9.64
CA GLN A 128 27.19 7.20 10.32
C GLN A 128 27.19 6.90 11.82
N GLY A 129 26.29 6.03 12.29
CA GLY A 129 26.16 5.65 13.70
C GLY A 129 25.20 6.54 14.49
N GLY A 130 24.47 7.44 13.83
CA GLY A 130 23.39 8.22 14.43
C GLY A 130 22.01 7.66 14.06
N THR A 131 21.03 7.85 14.95
CA THR A 131 19.63 7.52 14.68
C THR A 131 18.85 8.81 14.45
N ARG A 132 18.28 8.97 13.25
CA ARG A 132 17.40 10.09 12.92
C ARG A 132 15.95 9.66 13.12
N ARG A 133 15.28 10.28 14.10
CA ARG A 133 13.82 10.17 14.26
C ARG A 133 13.12 11.00 13.19
N LYS A 134 12.42 10.36 12.27
CA LYS A 134 11.53 11.01 11.31
C LYS A 134 10.09 10.92 11.78
N THR A 135 9.50 12.07 12.06
CA THR A 135 8.06 12.26 12.31
C THR A 135 7.29 12.66 11.04
N GLU A 136 7.93 12.57 9.87
CA GLU A 136 7.38 13.10 8.60
C GLU A 136 5.97 12.59 8.29
N ALA A 137 5.66 11.32 8.58
CA ALA A 137 4.34 10.76 8.35
C ALA A 137 3.25 11.42 9.23
N LYS A 138 3.59 11.70 10.49
CA LYS A 138 2.74 12.44 11.44
C LYS A 138 2.53 13.88 10.98
N ASP A 139 3.62 14.56 10.64
CA ASP A 139 3.61 15.98 10.34
C ASP A 139 2.89 16.27 9.02
N ARG A 140 3.07 15.39 8.04
CA ARG A 140 2.41 15.47 6.73
C ARG A 140 1.03 14.82 6.69
N LYS A 141 0.62 14.10 7.74
CA LYS A 141 -0.62 13.29 7.80
C LYS A 141 -0.76 12.36 6.60
N ARG A 142 0.36 11.79 6.15
CA ARG A 142 0.51 10.99 4.94
C ARG A 142 1.51 9.87 5.20
N GLY A 143 1.39 8.79 4.46
CA GLY A 143 2.33 7.70 4.46
C GLY A 143 1.90 6.51 5.32
N ILE A 144 2.29 5.32 4.90
CA ILE A 144 2.14 4.07 5.66
C ILE A 144 3.55 3.56 5.98
N PRO A 145 3.84 3.13 7.22
CA PRO A 145 5.17 2.64 7.58
C PRO A 145 5.57 1.43 6.73
N GLN A 146 6.63 1.57 5.93
CA GLN A 146 7.14 0.48 5.13
C GLN A 146 7.77 -0.59 6.04
N GLY A 147 7.45 -1.86 5.81
CA GLY A 147 7.95 -2.98 6.63
C GLY A 147 7.05 -3.40 7.80
N ALA A 148 5.97 -2.66 8.10
CA ALA A 148 4.97 -3.16 9.04
C ALA A 148 4.08 -4.25 8.38
N PRO A 149 3.74 -5.35 9.07
CA PRO A 149 2.96 -6.45 8.50
C PRO A 149 1.60 -6.04 7.91
N ILE A 150 1.00 -5.00 8.44
CA ILE A 150 -0.31 -4.48 8.03
C ILE A 150 -0.24 -3.57 6.78
N SER A 151 0.93 -3.01 6.47
CA SER A 151 1.07 -2.00 5.42
C SER A 151 0.63 -2.45 4.02
N PRO A 152 0.94 -3.69 3.59
CA PRO A 152 0.44 -4.20 2.31
C PRO A 152 -1.09 -4.29 2.23
N LEU A 153 -1.75 -4.61 3.35
CA LEU A 153 -3.20 -4.69 3.41
C LEU A 153 -3.85 -3.30 3.27
N LEU A 154 -3.31 -2.33 4.00
CA LEU A 154 -3.78 -0.93 3.95
C LEU A 154 -3.54 -0.30 2.58
N SER A 155 -2.40 -0.59 1.95
CA SER A 155 -2.08 -0.06 0.63
C SER A 155 -2.99 -0.64 -0.46
N ASN A 156 -3.33 -1.93 -0.40
CA ASN A 156 -4.29 -2.55 -1.32
C ASN A 156 -5.71 -1.98 -1.14
N LEU A 157 -6.14 -1.79 0.10
CA LEU A 157 -7.45 -1.17 0.37
C LEU A 157 -7.55 0.24 -0.22
N TYR A 158 -6.51 1.05 -0.08
CA TYR A 158 -6.47 2.38 -0.67
C TYR A 158 -6.41 2.33 -2.21
N MET A 159 -5.61 1.43 -2.78
CA MET A 159 -5.51 1.24 -4.23
C MET A 159 -6.87 0.86 -4.83
N ARG A 160 -7.65 0.01 -4.14
CA ARG A 160 -9.03 -0.30 -4.52
C ARG A 160 -9.91 0.91 -4.64
N TYR A 161 -9.85 1.84 -3.68
CA TYR A 161 -10.62 3.07 -3.78
C TYR A 161 -10.23 3.88 -5.01
N PHE A 162 -8.94 3.96 -5.33
CA PHE A 162 -8.44 4.63 -6.53
C PHE A 162 -8.91 3.95 -7.83
N VAL A 163 -8.77 2.63 -7.95
CA VAL A 163 -9.20 1.86 -9.14
C VAL A 163 -10.69 1.99 -9.39
N LEU A 164 -11.53 1.87 -8.36
CA LEU A 164 -12.98 2.09 -8.48
C LEU A 164 -13.30 3.53 -8.92
N GLY A 165 -12.51 4.51 -8.48
CA GLY A 165 -12.61 5.89 -8.94
C GLY A 165 -12.35 6.01 -10.44
N LEU A 166 -11.30 5.35 -10.94
CA LEU A 166 -10.98 5.32 -12.37
C LEU A 166 -12.07 4.65 -13.20
N GLU A 167 -12.58 3.50 -12.76
CA GLU A 167 -13.68 2.81 -13.43
C GLU A 167 -14.94 3.68 -13.53
N ASN A 168 -15.28 4.40 -12.46
CA ASN A 168 -16.42 5.33 -12.49
C ASN A 168 -16.23 6.51 -13.46
N LEU A 169 -14.99 6.87 -13.80
CA LEU A 169 -14.68 7.91 -14.79
C LEU A 169 -14.71 7.36 -16.22
N THR A 170 -14.29 6.10 -16.42
CA THR A 170 -14.27 5.46 -17.76
C THR A 170 -15.62 4.90 -18.17
N VAL A 171 -16.49 4.52 -17.23
CA VAL A 171 -17.83 3.96 -17.48
C VAL A 171 -18.92 5.03 -17.62
N ARG A 172 -18.58 6.34 -17.60
CA ARG A 172 -19.52 7.37 -18.08
C ARG A 172 -19.41 7.46 -19.60
N PRO A 173 -20.29 6.83 -20.41
CA PRO A 173 -20.40 7.23 -21.80
C PRO A 173 -20.80 8.70 -21.80
N HIS A 174 -20.14 9.48 -22.65
CA HIS A 174 -20.61 10.80 -23.03
C HIS A 174 -22.09 10.72 -23.43
N SER A 175 -22.95 11.03 -22.47
CA SER A 175 -24.33 11.45 -22.71
C SER A 175 -24.28 12.95 -22.68
N VAL A 176 -23.84 13.51 -23.81
CA VAL A 176 -24.02 14.93 -24.11
C VAL A 176 -24.70 14.98 -25.47
N LEU A 177 -25.91 15.53 -25.42
CA LEU A 177 -26.79 15.89 -26.53
C LEU A 177 -26.12 16.88 -27.49
#